data_AF-A0A5K1F7R4-F1
#
_entry.id   AF-A0A5K1F7R4-F1
#
_cell.length_a   1.000
_cell.length_b   1.000
_cell.length_c   1.000
_cell.angle_alpha   90.00
_cell.angle_beta   90.00
_cell.angle_gamma   90.00
#
_symmetry.space_group_name_H-M   'P 1'
#
loop_
_entity.id
_entity.type
_entity.pdbx_description
1 polymer ?
#
loop_
_entity_poly.entity_id
_entity_poly.type
_entity_poly.pdbx_seq_one_letter_code
_entity_poly.pdbx_strand_id
1 'polypeptide(L)' 'SYTSIIYLRLPARFRLTLRGKDVAHHSLVKDMMLKQEITYKPQSEGIPKDAN' A
#
# COMPACT_ATOMS: atom_id res chain seq x y z
N SER A 1 2.17 -15.72 -6.19
CA SER A 1 3.02 -14.52 -6.27
C SER A 1 2.25 -13.20 -6.17
N TYR A 2 1.03 -13.07 -6.72
CA TYR A 2 0.25 -11.82 -6.52
C TYR A 2 -0.42 -11.73 -5.14
N THR A 3 -0.91 -12.86 -4.64
CA THR A 3 -1.68 -12.95 -3.39
C THR A 3 -0.90 -12.53 -2.14
N SER A 4 0.43 -12.51 -2.19
CA SER A 4 1.29 -12.15 -1.06
C SER A 4 1.40 -10.64 -0.80
N ILE A 5 0.97 -9.79 -1.75
CA ILE A 5 1.11 -8.31 -1.68
C ILE A 5 -0.23 -7.56 -1.71
N ILE A 6 -1.34 -8.26 -1.51
CA ILE A 6 -2.69 -7.67 -1.56
C ILE A 6 -2.90 -6.64 -0.45
N TYR A 7 -2.23 -6.80 0.70
CA TYR A 7 -2.36 -5.91 1.85
C TYR A 7 -1.05 -5.18 2.10
N LEU A 8 -1.12 -3.88 2.40
CA LEU A 8 0.05 -3.09 2.80
C LEU A 8 0.56 -3.49 4.19
N ARG A 9 -0.36 -3.77 5.12
CA ARG A 9 -0.11 -4.39 6.43
C ARG A 9 -1.13 -5.48 6.69
N LEU A 10 -0.66 -6.62 7.18
CA LEU A 10 -1.50 -7.71 7.63
C LEU A 10 -2.27 -7.35 8.89
N PRO A 11 -3.60 -7.57 8.93
CA PRO A 11 -4.38 -7.51 10.16
C PRO A 11 -3.90 -8.57 11.17
N ALA A 12 -4.12 -8.31 12.47
CA ALA A 12 -3.81 -9.29 13.50
C ALA A 12 -4.57 -10.61 13.26
N ARG A 13 -3.87 -11.74 13.35
CA ARG A 13 -4.38 -13.10 13.11
C ARG A 13 -4.87 -13.38 11.68
N PHE A 14 -4.51 -12.55 10.70
CA PHE A 14 -4.83 -12.83 9.31
C PHE A 14 -3.97 -13.97 8.76
N ARG A 15 -4.59 -14.91 8.05
CA ARG A 15 -3.95 -16.03 7.37
C ARG A 15 -4.55 -16.20 5.99
N LEU A 16 -3.72 -16.26 4.96
CA LEU A 16 -4.16 -16.46 3.59
C LEU A 16 -3.74 -17.84 3.10
N THR A 17 -4.71 -18.63 2.68
CA THR A 17 -4.47 -19.97 2.12
C THR A 17 -4.90 -19.99 0.66
N LEU A 18 -3.97 -20.34 -0.24
CA LEU A 18 -4.22 -20.48 -1.67
C LEU A 18 -4.04 -21.95 -2.07
N ARG A 19 -5.11 -22.59 -2.54
CA ARG A 19 -5.11 -24.01 -2.94
C ARG A 19 -4.58 -24.95 -1.83
N GLY A 20 -4.98 -24.68 -0.58
CA GLY A 20 -4.54 -25.46 0.59
C GLY A 20 -3.11 -25.17 1.07
N LYS A 21 -2.38 -24.24 0.44
CA LYS A 21 -1.05 -23.82 0.88
C LYS A 21 -1.09 -22.45 1.54
N ASP A 22 -0.38 -22.30 2.64
CA ASP A 22 -0.24 -21.02 3.32
C ASP A 22 0.57 -20.06 2.45
N VAL A 23 0.12 -18.81 2.36
CA VAL A 23 0.77 -17.77 1.57
C VAL A 23 1.57 -16.87 2.50
N ALA A 24 2.89 -16.87 2.32
CA ALA A 24 3.76 -15.91 2.97
C ALA A 24 3.45 -14.49 2.47
N HIS A 25 3.31 -13.55 3.40
CA HIS A 25 3.10 -12.15 3.07
C HIS A 25 4.43 -11.43 2.82
N HIS A 26 4.43 -10.54 1.84
CA HIS A 26 5.57 -9.69 1.49
C HIS A 26 5.18 -8.22 1.64
N SER A 27 6.01 -7.43 2.30
CA SER A 27 5.79 -6.00 2.49
C SER A 27 6.60 -5.25 1.43
N LEU A 28 5.92 -4.71 0.42
CA LEU A 28 6.57 -3.95 -0.65
C LEU A 28 7.42 -2.81 -0.12
N VAL A 29 6.94 -2.12 0.92
CA VAL A 29 7.69 -1.04 1.59
C VAL A 29 9.00 -1.55 2.18
N LYS A 30 9.05 -2.79 2.69
CA LYS A 30 10.28 -3.39 3.21
C LYS A 30 11.21 -3.82 2.09
N ASP A 31 10.64 -4.45 1.05
CA ASP A 31 11.38 -5.19 0.04
C ASP A 31 11.93 -4.32 -1.10
N MET A 32 11.43 -3.09 -1.27
CA MET A 32 11.97 -2.13 -2.26
C MET A 32 13.36 -1.62 -1.89
N MET A 33 14.22 -1.42 -2.89
CA MET A 33 15.50 -0.70 -2.78
C MET A 33 15.35 0.75 -3.23
N LEU A 34 16.27 1.63 -2.82
CA LEU A 34 16.27 3.07 -3.19
C LEU A 34 14.95 3.78 -2.84
N LYS A 35 14.49 3.63 -1.60
CA LYS A 35 13.20 4.15 -1.14
C LYS A 35 13.23 5.69 -1.13
N GLN A 36 12.17 6.29 -1.66
CA GLN A 36 11.89 7.72 -1.52
C GLN A 36 10.54 7.88 -0.83
N GLU A 37 10.51 8.69 0.23
CA GLU A 37 9.30 9.01 0.97
C GLU A 37 8.78 10.38 0.53
N ILE A 38 7.57 10.42 -0.01
CA ILE A 38 6.92 11.66 -0.46
C ILE A 38 5.55 11.73 0.22
N THR A 39 5.24 12.87 0.84
CA THR A 39 3.92 13.11 1.44
C THR A 39 3.04 13.84 0.44
N TYR A 40 1.94 13.23 0.03
CA TYR A 40 0.93 13.87 -0.82
C TYR A 40 -0.01 14.74 0.02
N LYS A 41 -0.24 15.98 -0.43
CA LYS A 41 -1.29 16.84 0.10
C LYS A 41 -2.49 16.81 -0.86
N PRO A 42 -3.66 16.31 -0.44
CA PRO A 42 -4.85 16.34 -1.29
C PRO A 42 -5.27 17.77 -1.58
N GLN A 43 -5.68 18.01 -2.82
CA GLN A 43 -6.29 19.28 -3.19
C GLN A 43 -7.74 19.28 -2.67
N SER A 44 -8.07 20.22 -1.80
CA SER A 44 -9.46 20.48 -1.41
C SER A 44 -10.19 21.13 -2.58
N GLU A 45 -11.40 20.67 -2.89
CA GLU A 45 -12.21 21.17 -4.01
C GLU A 45 -12.29 22.70 -4.09
N GLY A 46 -12.05 23.25 -5.29
CA GLY A 46 -12.86 24.36 -5.81
C GLY A 46 -12.49 25.82 -5.52
N ILE A 47 -11.23 26.21 -5.27
CA ILE A 47 -10.86 27.64 -5.34
C ILE A 47 -10.17 27.91 -6.69
N PRO A 48 -10.76 28.70 -7.62
CA PRO A 48 -10.06 29.14 -8.82
C PRO A 48 -8.81 29.90 -8.40
N LYS A 49 -7.68 29.57 -9.02
CA LYS A 49 -6.37 30.16 -8.69
C LYS A 49 -6.26 31.66 -8.99
N ASP A 50 -7.28 32.28 -9.56
CA ASP A 50 -7.26 33.67 -9.99
C ASP A 50 -8.42 34.44 -9.33
N ALA A 51 -8.21 34.81 -8.06
CA ALA A 51 -8.93 35.89 -7.39
C ALA A 51 -7.90 36.94 -6.96
N ASN A 52 -7.27 37.59 -7.94
CA ASN A 52 -6.59 38.89 -7.78
C ASN A 52 -6.38 39.53 -9.15
#